data_AF-A0A7S3KTT5-F1
#
_entry.id   AF-A0A7S3KTT5-F1
#
_cell.length_a   1.000
_cell.length_b   1.000
_cell.length_c   1.000
_cell.angle_alpha   90.00
_cell.angle_beta   90.00
_cell.angle_gamma   90.00
#
_symmetry.space_group_name_H-M   'P 1'
#
loop_
_entity.id
_entity.type
_entity.pdbx_description
1 polymer ?
#
loop_
_entity_poly.entity_id
_entity_poly.type
_entity_poly.pdbx_seq_one_letter_code
_entity_poly.pdbx_strand_id
1 'polypeptide(L)'
;AACHCISELCTKVANVDPEPFRPYIDDLLGALIDCFKDQSWPVRDSACISCGKFVQRFPEESSNRKEELFALWIAHLSDNIASVREHSAMALMDAMDAYEDEIVELIKSEIKENLMKAKNDQQKESTKHSGLSNTSTFGVVRPIDNEEEKHADQQLFSCGSLAPKLKRGGGC
;
A
#
# COMPACT_ATOMS: atom_id res chain seq x y z
N ALA A 1 -7.74 9.50 -3.37
CA ALA A 1 -8.46 10.03 -4.55
C ALA A 1 -7.48 10.40 -5.65
N ALA A 2 -6.57 11.36 -5.42
CA ALA A 2 -5.60 11.80 -6.43
C ALA A 2 -4.72 10.66 -6.98
N CYS A 3 -4.16 9.78 -6.13
CA CYS A 3 -3.33 8.66 -6.60
C CYS A 3 -4.08 7.76 -7.60
N HIS A 4 -5.33 7.40 -7.29
CA HIS A 4 -6.18 6.65 -8.23
C HIS A 4 -6.43 7.40 -9.53
N CYS A 5 -6.67 8.72 -9.50
CA CYS A 5 -6.82 9.50 -10.72
C CYS A 5 -5.54 9.49 -11.58
N ILE A 6 -4.36 9.57 -10.96
CA ILE A 6 -3.08 9.45 -11.68
C ILE A 6 -2.92 8.05 -12.28
N SER A 7 -3.30 7.00 -11.54
CA SER A 7 -3.32 5.62 -12.07
C SER A 7 -4.28 5.44 -13.24
N GLU A 8 -5.47 6.04 -13.18
CA GLU A 8 -6.43 6.04 -14.29
C GLU A 8 -5.92 6.84 -15.49
N LEU A 9 -5.25 7.97 -15.26
CA LEU A 9 -4.55 8.70 -16.32
C LEU A 9 -3.56 7.78 -17.03
N CYS A 10 -2.74 7.03 -16.29
CA CYS A 10 -1.78 6.10 -16.87
C CYS A 10 -2.50 4.98 -17.64
N THR A 11 -3.46 4.30 -17.03
CA THR A 11 -4.04 3.06 -17.59
C THR A 11 -5.10 3.30 -18.68
N LYS A 12 -5.78 4.45 -18.66
CA LYS A 12 -6.93 4.73 -19.55
C LYS A 12 -6.68 5.87 -20.53
N VAL A 13 -6.03 6.95 -20.09
CA VAL A 13 -5.93 8.19 -20.89
C VAL A 13 -4.63 8.23 -21.69
N ALA A 14 -3.49 8.16 -21.00
CA ALA A 14 -2.16 8.10 -21.61
C ALA A 14 -1.93 6.80 -22.41
N ASN A 15 -2.91 5.88 -22.43
CA ASN A 15 -2.90 4.69 -23.27
C ASN A 15 -3.28 4.99 -24.71
N VAL A 16 -4.02 6.07 -24.90
CA VAL A 16 -4.45 6.54 -26.20
C VAL A 16 -3.48 7.59 -26.72
N ASP A 17 -3.11 8.55 -25.88
CA ASP A 17 -2.16 9.61 -26.23
C ASP A 17 -1.35 10.06 -25.01
N PRO A 18 -0.07 9.68 -24.89
CA PRO A 18 0.78 10.07 -23.76
C PRO A 18 1.36 11.49 -23.88
N GLU A 19 1.42 12.06 -25.09
CA GLU A 19 2.17 13.31 -25.36
C GLU A 19 1.73 14.51 -24.52
N PRO A 20 0.42 14.77 -24.31
CA PRO A 20 -0.04 15.90 -23.50
C PRO A 20 0.43 15.83 -22.04
N PHE A 21 0.78 14.64 -21.55
CA PHE A 21 1.13 14.39 -20.16
C PHE A 21 2.64 14.39 -19.91
N ARG A 22 3.46 14.18 -20.95
CA ARG A 22 4.93 14.14 -20.85
C ARG A 22 5.55 15.28 -20.04
N PRO A 23 5.12 16.55 -20.19
CA PRO A 23 5.68 17.66 -19.41
C PRO A 23 5.46 17.55 -17.90
N TYR A 24 4.50 16.73 -17.45
CA TYR A 24 4.08 16.62 -16.06
C TYR A 24 4.48 15.29 -15.41
N ILE A 25 5.16 14.39 -16.14
CA ILE A 25 5.44 13.03 -15.67
C ILE A 25 6.27 13.04 -14.39
N ASP A 26 7.36 13.83 -14.32
CA ASP A 26 8.23 13.86 -13.13
C ASP A 26 7.48 14.40 -11.90
N ASP A 27 6.66 15.44 -12.07
CA ASP A 27 5.84 16.01 -10.98
C ASP A 27 4.79 15.02 -10.49
N LEU A 28 4.11 14.32 -11.41
CA LEU A 28 3.09 13.33 -11.07
C LEU A 28 3.70 12.12 -10.35
N LEU A 29 4.85 11.64 -10.82
CA LEU A 29 5.57 10.55 -10.17
C LEU A 29 6.09 10.98 -8.80
N GLY A 30 6.66 12.17 -8.69
CA GLY A 30 7.10 12.75 -7.41
C GLY A 30 5.97 12.82 -6.39
N ALA A 31 4.79 13.32 -6.79
CA ALA A 31 3.62 13.36 -5.93
C ALA A 31 3.16 11.97 -5.48
N LEU A 32 3.22 10.96 -6.35
CA LEU A 32 2.92 9.58 -5.98
C LEU A 32 3.93 9.02 -4.97
N ILE A 33 5.23 9.29 -5.16
CA ILE A 33 6.29 8.84 -4.24
C ILE A 33 6.11 9.49 -2.86
N ASP A 34 5.78 10.77 -2.80
CA ASP A 34 5.50 11.47 -1.54
C ASP A 34 4.28 10.86 -0.83
N CYS A 35 3.20 10.57 -1.56
CA CYS A 35 2.04 9.85 -1.02
C CYS A 35 2.40 8.42 -0.57
N PHE A 36 3.33 7.74 -1.24
CA PHE A 36 3.75 6.41 -0.86
C PHE A 36 4.51 6.40 0.49
N LYS A 37 5.10 7.54 0.87
CA LYS A 37 5.76 7.73 2.17
C LYS A 37 4.84 8.27 3.27
N ASP A 38 3.55 8.43 2.98
CA ASP A 38 2.58 9.01 3.92
C ASP A 38 2.40 8.15 5.18
N GLN A 39 2.08 8.77 6.32
CA GLN A 39 1.80 8.02 7.55
C GLN A 39 0.46 7.28 7.50
N SER A 40 -0.48 7.80 6.72
CA SER A 40 -1.80 7.25 6.47
C SER A 40 -1.71 6.05 5.54
N TRP A 41 -1.98 4.86 6.07
CA TRP A 41 -1.92 3.62 5.27
C TRP A 41 -2.80 3.65 4.01
N PRO A 42 -4.02 4.23 3.97
CA PRO A 42 -4.82 4.26 2.74
C PRO A 42 -4.17 5.11 1.65
N VAL A 43 -3.39 6.13 2.04
CA VAL A 43 -2.65 6.97 1.09
C VAL A 43 -1.48 6.17 0.53
N ARG A 44 -0.70 5.51 1.39
CA ARG A 44 0.39 4.61 0.95
C ARG A 44 -0.11 3.50 0.04
N ASP A 45 -1.18 2.83 0.44
CA ASP A 45 -1.80 1.72 -0.29
C ASP A 45 -2.18 2.13 -1.71
N SER A 46 -2.88 3.27 -1.83
CA SER A 46 -3.30 3.84 -3.11
C SER A 46 -2.11 4.30 -3.95
N ALA A 47 -1.11 4.95 -3.33
CA ALA A 47 0.07 5.45 -4.01
C ALA A 47 0.97 4.32 -4.52
N CYS A 48 1.17 3.29 -3.71
CA CYS A 48 1.97 2.11 -4.02
C CYS A 48 1.58 1.46 -5.35
N ILE A 49 0.30 1.06 -5.47
CA ILE A 49 -0.20 0.44 -6.70
C ILE A 49 -0.19 1.44 -7.88
N SER A 50 -0.45 2.71 -7.61
CA SER A 50 -0.42 3.75 -8.64
C SER A 50 0.98 3.97 -9.21
N CYS A 51 2.02 3.91 -8.37
CA CYS A 51 3.42 3.97 -8.82
C CYS A 51 3.74 2.81 -9.77
N GLY A 52 3.25 1.59 -9.49
CA GLY A 52 3.47 0.42 -10.36
C GLY A 52 2.88 0.65 -11.75
N LYS A 53 1.61 1.06 -11.81
CA LYS A 53 0.94 1.42 -13.08
C LYS A 53 1.61 2.58 -13.80
N PHE A 54 2.17 3.54 -13.06
CA PHE A 54 2.89 4.67 -13.62
C PHE A 54 4.19 4.22 -14.29
N VAL A 55 5.00 3.42 -13.60
CA VAL A 55 6.24 2.85 -14.13
C VAL A 55 5.98 1.99 -15.35
N GLN A 56 4.96 1.12 -15.31
CA GLN A 56 4.58 0.29 -16.46
C GLN A 56 4.22 1.13 -17.69
N ARG A 57 3.68 2.35 -17.50
CA ARG A 57 3.33 3.23 -18.60
C ARG A 57 4.50 4.09 -19.09
N PHE A 58 5.30 4.61 -18.18
CA PHE A 58 6.36 5.57 -18.49
C PHE A 58 7.72 5.05 -17.98
N PRO A 59 8.21 3.91 -18.51
CA PRO A 59 9.38 3.23 -17.95
C PRO A 59 10.67 4.05 -18.11
N GLU A 60 10.84 4.72 -19.25
CA GLU A 60 12.01 5.55 -19.54
C GLU A 60 12.03 6.79 -18.65
N GLU A 61 10.89 7.46 -18.51
CA GLU A 61 10.76 8.68 -17.74
C GLU A 61 10.82 8.43 -16.23
N SER A 62 10.37 7.25 -15.78
CA SER A 62 10.44 6.84 -14.38
C SER A 62 11.83 6.32 -13.97
N SER A 63 12.75 6.13 -14.92
CA SER A 63 14.05 5.48 -14.69
C SER A 63 14.93 6.21 -13.66
N ASN A 64 14.81 7.54 -13.56
CA ASN A 64 15.54 8.37 -12.60
C ASN A 64 15.11 8.15 -11.14
N ARG A 65 13.94 7.53 -10.89
CA ARG A 65 13.40 7.21 -9.56
C ARG A 65 13.35 5.71 -9.29
N LYS A 66 13.83 4.86 -10.21
CA LYS A 66 13.66 3.40 -10.14
C LYS A 66 14.18 2.80 -8.83
N GLU A 67 15.37 3.22 -8.39
CA GLU A 67 16.02 2.68 -7.19
C GLU A 67 15.22 3.00 -5.93
N GLU A 68 14.67 4.23 -5.86
CA GLU A 68 13.82 4.66 -4.76
C GLU A 68 12.49 3.89 -4.74
N LEU A 69 11.87 3.70 -5.90
CA LEU A 69 10.63 2.94 -6.03
C LEU A 69 10.81 1.48 -5.62
N PHE A 70 11.89 0.83 -6.08
CA PHE A 70 12.20 -0.55 -5.71
C PHE A 70 12.45 -0.67 -4.21
N ALA A 71 13.25 0.23 -3.64
CA ALA A 71 13.49 0.24 -2.20
C ALA A 71 12.18 0.41 -1.41
N LEU A 72 11.28 1.29 -1.85
CA LEU A 72 9.99 1.49 -1.21
C LEU A 72 9.09 0.25 -1.31
N TRP A 73 8.93 -0.35 -2.49
CA TRP A 73 8.09 -1.54 -2.63
C TRP A 73 8.62 -2.73 -1.84
N ILE A 74 9.93 -2.99 -1.89
CA ILE A 74 10.55 -4.08 -1.11
C ILE A 74 10.36 -3.85 0.40
N ALA A 75 10.60 -2.63 0.90
CA ALA A 75 10.37 -2.32 2.31
C ALA A 75 8.90 -2.56 2.72
N HIS A 76 7.95 -2.20 1.85
CA HIS A 76 6.52 -2.34 2.12
C HIS A 76 5.97 -3.76 1.92
N LEU A 77 6.74 -4.71 1.37
CA LEU A 77 6.40 -6.14 1.45
C LEU A 77 6.32 -6.65 2.89
N SER A 78 6.91 -5.94 3.86
CA SER A 78 6.84 -6.24 5.29
C SER A 78 5.95 -5.27 6.08
N ASP A 79 5.09 -4.48 5.42
CA ASP A 79 4.18 -3.54 6.08
C ASP A 79 3.17 -4.30 6.98
N ASN A 80 2.75 -3.67 8.09
CA ASN A 80 1.80 -4.26 9.03
C ASN A 80 0.37 -4.35 8.46
N ILE A 81 0.07 -3.61 7.39
CA ILE A 81 -1.21 -3.59 6.69
C ILE A 81 -1.16 -4.56 5.51
N ALA A 82 -2.09 -5.52 5.49
CA ALA A 82 -2.09 -6.59 4.49
C ALA A 82 -2.26 -6.09 3.05
N SER A 83 -3.14 -5.11 2.81
CA SER A 83 -3.35 -4.55 1.48
C SER A 83 -2.11 -3.84 0.95
N VAL A 84 -1.36 -3.15 1.82
CA VAL A 84 -0.13 -2.44 1.42
C VAL A 84 0.93 -3.46 0.95
N ARG A 85 1.05 -4.61 1.64
CA ARG A 85 1.94 -5.69 1.21
C ARG A 85 1.54 -6.26 -0.15
N GLU A 86 0.26 -6.55 -0.33
CA GLU A 86 -0.28 -7.09 -1.58
C GLU A 86 -0.07 -6.12 -2.75
N HIS A 87 -0.44 -4.86 -2.57
CA HIS A 87 -0.26 -3.83 -3.59
C HIS A 87 1.22 -3.52 -3.87
N SER A 88 2.13 -3.70 -2.90
CA SER A 88 3.57 -3.61 -3.15
C SER A 88 4.06 -4.76 -4.03
N ALA A 89 3.58 -5.98 -3.78
CA ALA A 89 3.89 -7.11 -4.64
C ALA A 89 3.32 -6.94 -6.07
N MET A 90 2.11 -6.40 -6.20
CA MET A 90 1.51 -6.08 -7.50
C MET A 90 2.29 -4.98 -8.23
N ALA A 91 2.75 -3.95 -7.53
CA ALA A 91 3.54 -2.88 -8.15
C ALA A 91 4.92 -3.37 -8.60
N LEU A 92 5.54 -4.29 -7.87
CA LEU A 92 6.76 -4.98 -8.31
C LEU A 92 6.50 -5.81 -9.59
N MET A 93 5.35 -6.48 -9.69
CA MET A 93 4.95 -7.18 -10.91
C MET A 93 4.81 -6.22 -12.09
N ASP A 94 4.13 -5.08 -11.92
CA ASP A 94 4.01 -4.06 -12.97
C ASP A 94 5.39 -3.52 -13.40
N ALA A 95 6.33 -3.40 -12.46
CA ALA A 95 7.70 -2.99 -12.76
C ALA A 95 8.53 -4.11 -13.42
N MET A 96 8.22 -5.38 -13.20
CA MET A 96 8.81 -6.51 -13.93
C MET A 96 8.50 -6.44 -15.42
N ASP A 97 7.28 -6.04 -15.79
CA ASP A 97 6.92 -5.85 -17.20
C ASP A 97 7.66 -4.67 -17.85
N ALA A 98 8.13 -3.70 -17.05
CA ALA A 98 8.82 -2.49 -17.52
C ALA A 98 10.35 -2.64 -17.61
N TYR A 99 10.96 -3.34 -16.65
CA TYR A 99 12.42 -3.40 -16.47
C TYR A 99 13.02 -4.81 -16.58
N GLU A 100 12.18 -5.82 -16.82
CA GLU A 100 12.57 -7.19 -17.15
C GLU A 100 13.64 -7.78 -16.19
N ASP A 101 14.81 -8.16 -16.73
CA ASP A 101 15.84 -8.93 -16.03
C ASP A 101 16.38 -8.23 -14.77
N GLU A 102 16.47 -6.89 -14.76
CA GLU A 102 17.05 -6.12 -13.66
C GLU A 102 16.28 -6.34 -12.35
N ILE A 103 14.96 -6.17 -12.41
CA ILE A 103 14.08 -6.32 -11.24
C ILE A 103 13.80 -7.79 -10.92
N VAL A 104 13.81 -8.68 -11.91
CA VAL A 104 13.65 -10.12 -11.70
C VAL A 104 14.77 -10.68 -10.82
N GLU A 105 16.02 -10.29 -11.06
CA GLU A 105 17.14 -10.75 -10.24
C GLU A 105 17.10 -10.16 -8.82
N LEU A 106 16.67 -8.90 -8.67
CA LEU A 106 16.42 -8.29 -7.37
C LEU A 106 15.36 -9.09 -6.58
N ILE A 107 14.20 -9.36 -7.18
CA ILE A 107 13.11 -10.10 -6.53
C ILE A 107 13.55 -11.54 -6.18
N LYS A 108 14.28 -12.23 -7.07
CA LYS A 108 14.83 -13.56 -6.77
C LYS A 108 15.77 -13.52 -5.56
N SER A 109 16.60 -12.49 -5.45
CA SER A 109 17.48 -12.30 -4.28
C SER A 109 16.66 -12.11 -3.01
N GLU A 110 15.68 -11.20 -3.03
CA GLU A 110 14.81 -10.90 -1.88
C GLU A 110 14.02 -12.12 -1.41
N ILE A 111 13.48 -12.92 -2.34
CA ILE A 111 12.77 -14.16 -2.01
C ILE A 111 13.74 -15.17 -1.38
N LYS A 112 14.92 -15.39 -1.97
CA LYS A 112 15.90 -16.35 -1.43
C LYS A 112 16.34 -15.97 -0.03
N GLU A 113 16.54 -14.69 0.24
CA GLU A 113 16.95 -14.21 1.55
C GLU A 113 15.81 -14.29 2.58
N ASN A 114 14.60 -13.85 2.22
CA ASN A 114 13.56 -13.58 3.20
C ASN A 114 12.51 -14.68 3.34
N LEU A 115 12.27 -15.51 2.32
CA LEU A 115 11.18 -16.51 2.34
C LEU A 115 11.32 -17.49 3.51
N MET A 116 12.55 -17.93 3.79
CA MET A 116 12.80 -18.90 4.87
C MET A 116 12.81 -18.26 6.26
N LYS A 117 12.98 -16.93 6.37
CA LYS A 117 12.92 -16.22 7.67
C LYS A 117 11.53 -16.33 8.30
N ALA A 118 10.46 -16.38 7.50
CA ALA A 118 9.11 -16.61 8.01
C ALA A 118 8.98 -17.99 8.71
N LYS A 119 9.70 -19.01 8.25
CA LYS A 119 9.70 -20.34 8.89
C LYS A 119 10.66 -20.40 10.08
N ASN A 120 11.83 -19.77 9.96
CA ASN A 120 12.94 -19.96 10.89
C ASN A 120 12.92 -18.95 12.05
N ASP A 121 12.50 -17.72 11.79
CA ASP A 121 12.68 -16.58 12.70
C ASP A 121 11.34 -16.07 13.27
N GLN A 122 10.23 -16.33 12.58
CA GLN A 122 8.91 -15.90 13.07
C GLN A 122 8.51 -16.70 14.31
N GLN A 123 8.35 -15.99 15.42
CA GLN A 123 7.84 -16.58 16.65
C GLN A 123 6.42 -17.11 16.44
N LYS A 124 6.10 -18.25 17.09
CA LYS A 124 4.78 -18.87 17.03
C LYS A 124 3.65 -17.92 17.45
N GLU A 125 3.95 -17.02 18.39
CA GLU A 125 3.01 -16.03 18.91
C GLU A 125 3.63 -14.64 18.84
N SER A 126 2.84 -13.64 18.43
CA SER A 126 3.29 -12.24 18.42
C SER A 126 3.21 -11.68 19.85
N THR A 127 4.36 -11.48 20.47
CA THR A 127 4.46 -10.86 21.81
C THR A 127 4.76 -9.37 21.75
N LYS A 128 4.86 -8.78 20.54
CA LYS A 128 5.29 -7.38 20.32
C LYS A 128 4.48 -6.34 21.11
N HIS A 129 3.22 -6.64 21.44
CA HIS A 129 2.32 -5.75 22.17
C HIS A 129 1.86 -6.29 23.53
N SER A 130 2.46 -7.37 24.04
CA SER A 130 2.05 -8.00 25.30
C SER A 130 2.21 -7.11 26.54
N GLY A 131 3.08 -6.10 26.46
CA GLY A 131 3.32 -5.12 27.52
C GLY A 131 2.60 -3.78 27.37
N LEU A 132 1.78 -3.57 26.32
CA LEU A 132 1.00 -2.35 26.23
C LEU A 132 -0.14 -2.37 27.26
N SER A 133 -0.22 -1.30 28.05
CA SER A 133 -1.35 -1.07 28.96
C SER A 133 -2.65 -1.01 28.17
N ASN A 134 -3.71 -1.61 28.72
CA ASN A 134 -5.06 -1.65 28.15
C ASN A 134 -5.79 -0.29 28.15
N THR A 135 -5.05 0.82 28.20
CA THR A 135 -5.60 2.17 28.27
C THR A 135 -5.05 2.96 27.10
N SER A 136 -5.89 3.16 26.09
CA SER A 136 -5.59 4.12 25.03
C SER A 136 -6.75 5.10 24.91
N THR A 137 -6.44 6.37 24.66
CA THR A 137 -7.41 7.47 24.55
C THR A 137 -8.30 7.35 23.30
N PHE A 138 -7.93 6.49 22.34
CA PHE A 138 -8.61 6.33 21.05
C PHE A 138 -8.71 4.87 20.53
N GLY A 139 -8.27 3.87 21.29
CA GLY A 139 -8.26 2.47 20.88
C GLY A 139 -9.10 1.59 21.82
N VAL A 140 -10.07 0.90 21.23
CA VAL A 140 -10.90 -0.09 21.92
C VAL A 140 -10.06 -1.34 22.15
N VAL A 141 -9.74 -1.61 23.42
CA VAL A 141 -9.24 -2.90 23.87
C VAL A 141 -10.37 -3.92 23.76
N ARG A 142 -10.09 -5.09 23.20
CA ARG A 142 -10.98 -6.24 23.31
C ARG A 142 -10.49 -7.15 24.46
N PRO A 143 -11.26 -7.29 25.55
CA PRO A 143 -11.25 -8.54 26.32
C PRO A 143 -11.53 -9.71 25.37
N ILE A 144 -11.05 -10.91 25.71
CA ILE A 144 -11.43 -12.12 24.98
C ILE A 144 -12.91 -12.40 25.29
N ASP A 145 -13.81 -11.77 24.53
CA ASP A 145 -15.25 -11.90 24.64
C ASP A 145 -15.78 -12.29 23.25
N ASN A 146 -15.51 -13.51 22.77
CA ASN A 146 -16.02 -14.02 21.48
C ASN A 146 -17.52 -14.39 21.52
N GLU A 147 -18.34 -13.65 22.27
CA GLU A 147 -19.79 -13.84 22.31
C GLU A 147 -20.43 -12.99 21.21
N GLU A 148 -21.02 -13.62 20.19
CA GLU A 148 -21.63 -12.95 19.03
C GLU A 148 -22.64 -11.85 19.43
N GLU A 149 -23.40 -12.06 20.50
CA GLU A 149 -24.40 -11.10 20.99
C GLU A 149 -23.77 -9.76 21.46
N LYS A 150 -22.51 -9.75 21.89
CA LYS A 150 -21.82 -8.52 22.32
C LYS A 150 -21.28 -7.68 21.16
N HIS A 151 -21.17 -8.27 19.96
CA HIS A 151 -20.57 -7.64 18.77
C HIS A 151 -21.58 -7.29 17.68
N ALA A 152 -22.86 -7.61 17.86
CA ALA A 152 -23.94 -7.18 16.98
C ALA A 152 -24.34 -5.71 17.26
N ASP A 153 -24.80 -4.99 16.22
CA ASP A 153 -25.37 -3.64 16.28
C ASP A 153 -24.50 -2.51 16.88
N GLN A 154 -23.19 -2.73 17.01
CA GLN A 154 -22.25 -1.73 17.48
C GLN A 154 -22.06 -0.58 16.47
N GLN A 155 -21.74 0.60 16.99
CA GLN A 155 -21.40 1.75 16.15
C GLN A 155 -20.10 1.45 15.38
N LEU A 156 -20.22 1.31 14.06
CA LEU A 156 -19.06 1.12 13.20
C LEU A 156 -18.32 2.46 13.06
N PHE A 157 -16.99 2.42 13.05
CA PHE A 157 -16.14 3.58 12.83
C PHE A 157 -15.41 3.46 11.49
N SER A 158 -15.09 4.61 10.89
CA SER A 158 -14.24 4.69 9.71
C SER A 158 -12.79 4.41 10.10
N CYS A 159 -12.15 3.45 9.43
CA CYS A 159 -10.74 3.11 9.67
C CYS A 159 -9.76 4.26 9.36
N GLY A 160 -10.18 5.30 8.65
CA GLY A 160 -9.32 6.43 8.26
C GLY A 160 -9.46 7.67 9.16
N SER A 161 -10.60 7.86 9.82
CA SER A 161 -10.89 9.09 10.58
C SER A 161 -11.38 8.83 12.00
N LEU A 162 -11.55 7.56 12.38
CA LEU A 162 -12.25 7.15 13.62
C LEU A 162 -13.62 7.83 13.78
N ALA A 163 -14.22 8.31 12.69
CA ALA A 163 -15.55 8.90 12.69
C ALA A 163 -16.63 7.81 12.66
N PRO A 164 -17.74 7.95 13.39
CA PRO A 164 -18.86 7.01 13.31
C PRO A 164 -19.39 6.90 11.87
N LYS A 165 -19.51 5.68 11.33
CA LYS A 165 -20.21 5.43 10.08
C LYS A 165 -21.69 5.74 10.27
N LEU A 166 -22.24 6.61 9.42
CA LEU A 166 -23.66 6.89 9.36
C LEU A 166 -24.44 5.57 9.17
N LYS A 167 -25.39 5.31 10.08
CA LYS A 167 -26.30 4.16 9.93
C LYS A 167 -27.05 4.31 8.60
N ARG A 168 -27.14 3.22 7.85
CA ARG A 168 -27.88 3.15 6.58
C ARG A 168 -29.36 3.42 6.89
N GLY A 169 -29.81 4.65 6.64
CA GLY A 169 -31.17 5.11 6.98
C GLY A 169 -31.29 6.58 7.43
N GLY A 170 -30.19 7.29 7.69
CA GLY A 170 -30.22 8.74 7.96
C GLY A 170 -30.25 9.56 6.67
N GLY A 171 -31.43 9.65 6.04
CA GLY A 171 -31.66 10.56 4.93
C GLY A 171 -31.74 12.02 5.39
N CYS A 172 -31.29 12.92 4.52
CA CYS A 172 -32.05 14.14 4.23
C CYS A 172 -32.96 13.84 3.05
#